data_AF-A0ABD4S2X4-F1
#
_entry.id   AF-A0ABD4S2X4-F1
#
_cell.length_a   1.000
_cell.length_b   1.000
_cell.length_c   1.000
_cell.angle_alpha   90.00
_cell.angle_beta   90.00
_cell.angle_gamma   90.00
#
_symmetry.space_group_name_H-M   'P 1'
#
loop_
_entity.id
_entity.type
_entity.pdbx_description
1 polymer ?
#
loop_
_entity_poly.entity_id
_entity_poly.type
_entity_poly.pdbx_seq_one_letter_code
_entity_poly.pdbx_strand_id
1 'polypeptide(L)' 'MKILSSLKYDGEWIYAPSIHFIEDLLSTEEYQVKRTPVNHEFNKTIIKKLPPSTLLKN' A
#
# COMPACT_ATOMS: atom_id res chain seq x y z
N MET A 1 -10.49 3.60 2.43
CA MET A 1 -11.08 2.88 1.26
C MET A 1 -11.50 1.47 1.69
N LYS A 2 -12.71 1.01 1.33
CA LYS A 2 -13.21 -0.32 1.76
C LYS A 2 -12.29 -1.49 1.37
N ILE A 3 -11.62 -1.39 0.23
CA ILE A 3 -10.72 -2.43 -0.27
C ILE A 3 -9.44 -2.58 0.57
N LEU A 4 -8.92 -1.48 1.12
CA LEU A 4 -7.73 -1.49 1.99
C LEU A 4 -8.04 -2.09 3.36
N SER A 5 -9.21 -1.78 3.91
CA SER A 5 -9.65 -2.38 5.18
C SER A 5 -9.82 -3.90 5.09
N SER A 6 -10.19 -4.43 3.92
CA SER A 6 -10.35 -5.87 3.69
C SER A 6 -9.04 -6.63 3.43
N LEU A 7 -7.91 -5.94 3.24
CA LEU A 7 -6.62 -6.60 3.11
C LEU A 7 -6.29 -7.37 4.39
N LYS A 8 -5.82 -8.61 4.22
CA LYS A 8 -5.14 -9.35 5.27
C LYS A 8 -3.80 -8.69 5.56
N TYR A 9 -3.24 -8.90 6.76
CA TYR A 9 -1.86 -8.50 7.03
C TYR A 9 -0.91 -9.17 6.04
N ASP A 10 0.10 -8.41 5.63
CA ASP A 10 1.01 -8.70 4.53
C ASP A 10 0.36 -8.84 3.14
N GLY A 11 -0.96 -8.70 3.04
CA GLY A 11 -1.67 -8.66 1.77
C GLY A 11 -1.36 -7.38 1.00
N GLU A 12 -1.33 -7.52 -0.33
CA GLU A 12 -1.06 -6.42 -1.25
C GLU A 12 -2.29 -6.06 -2.07
N TRP A 13 -2.49 -4.76 -2.30
CA TRP A 13 -3.40 -4.24 -3.31
C TRP A 13 -2.59 -3.40 -4.30
N ILE A 14 -2.80 -3.67 -5.59
CA ILE A 14 -2.02 -3.07 -6.67
C ILE A 14 -2.97 -2.36 -7.63
N TYR A 15 -2.63 -1.14 -8.01
CA TYR A 15 -3.36 -0.40 -9.04
C TYR A 15 -2.43 0.45 -9.88
N ALA A 16 -2.91 0.83 -11.07
CA ALA A 16 -2.23 1.72 -12.01
C ALA A 16 -3.27 2.58 -12.75
N PRO A 17 -2.96 3.84 -13.10
CA PRO A 17 -1.73 4.56 -12.76
C PRO A 17 -1.65 4.89 -11.26
N SER A 18 -0.44 5.18 -10.75
CA SER A 18 -0.23 5.70 -9.40
C SER A 18 -0.98 7.02 -9.19
N ILE A 19 -1.57 7.20 -8.02
CA ILE A 19 -2.34 8.39 -7.66
C ILE A 19 -1.81 8.91 -6.32
N HIS A 20 -0.85 9.84 -6.39
CA HIS A 20 -0.13 10.33 -5.20
C HIS A 20 -1.07 10.82 -4.09
N PHE A 21 -2.12 11.56 -4.46
CA PHE A 21 -3.10 12.07 -3.51
C PHE A 21 -3.73 10.98 -2.62
N ILE A 22 -4.04 9.80 -3.17
CA ILE A 22 -4.65 8.72 -2.38
C ILE A 22 -3.62 8.10 -1.44
N GLU A 23 -2.38 8.01 -1.91
CA GLU A 23 -1.29 7.32 -1.23
C GLU A 23 -0.78 8.10 -0.03
N ASP A 24 -0.75 9.43 -0.15
CA ASP A 24 -0.35 10.34 0.92
C ASP A 24 -1.37 10.39 2.08
N LEU A 25 -2.60 9.90 1.86
CA LEU A 25 -3.63 9.77 2.90
C LEU A 25 -3.52 8.48 3.72
N LEU A 26 -2.62 7.57 3.36
CA LEU A 26 -2.47 6.29 4.03
C LEU A 26 -1.56 6.42 5.25
N SER A 27 -2.00 5.88 6.39
CA SER A 27 -1.16 5.79 7.58
C SER A 27 0.05 4.90 7.31
N THR A 28 1.25 5.44 7.54
CA THR A 28 2.52 4.70 7.42
C THR A 28 2.69 3.63 8.49
N GLU A 29 1.89 3.66 9.55
CA GLU A 29 1.87 2.63 10.59
C GLU A 29 1.05 1.40 10.17
N GLU A 30 0.08 1.58 9.28
CA GLU A 30 -0.84 0.53 8.82
C GLU A 30 -0.51 0.03 7.42
N TYR A 31 0.10 0.86 6.57
CA TYR A 31 0.33 0.55 5.17
C TYR A 31 1.73 0.96 4.73
N GLN A 32 2.36 0.09 3.97
CA GLN A 32 3.56 0.38 3.19
C GLN A 32 3.16 0.63 1.75
N VAL A 33 3.58 1.77 1.20
CA VAL A 33 3.31 2.14 -0.19
C VAL A 33 4.60 2.06 -0.99
N LYS A 34 4.58 1.37 -2.13
CA LYS A 34 5.69 1.32 -3.09
C LYS A 34 5.19 1.68 -4.48
N ARG A 35 5.86 2.62 -5.13
CA ARG A 35 5.65 2.95 -6.54
C ARG A 35 6.70 2.21 -7.38
N THR A 36 6.26 1.62 -8.49
CA THR A 36 7.17 0.97 -9.44
C THR A 36 6.79 1.38 -10.87
N PRO A 37 7.74 1.70 -11.74
CA PRO A 37 7.46 1.99 -13.15
C PRO A 37 6.75 0.82 -13.82
N VAL A 38 5.69 1.11 -14.59
CA VAL A 38 5.11 0.14 -15.53
C VAL A 38 5.76 0.33 -16.90
N ASN A 39 5.95 1.60 -17.30
CA ASN A 39 6.66 2.02 -18.50
C ASN A 39 7.25 3.43 -18.26
N HIS A 40 7.65 4.12 -19.33
CA HIS A 40 8.22 5.47 -19.26
C HIS A 40 7.22 6.58 -18.90
N GLU A 41 5.92 6.31 -19.02
CA GLU A 41 4.86 7.33 -18.89
C GLU A 41 4.13 7.26 -17.55
N PHE A 42 4.03 6.08 -16.93
CA PHE A 42 3.36 5.95 -15.64
C PHE A 42 3.91 4.84 -14.74
N ASN A 43 3.66 5.03 -13.44
CA ASN A 43 3.96 4.08 -12.38
C ASN A 43 2.69 3.31 -11.97
N LYS A 44 2.88 2.13 -11.38
CA LYS A 44 1.88 1.44 -10.57
C LYS A 44 2.21 1.62 -9.09
N THR A 45 1.18 1.52 -8.27
CA THR A 45 1.30 1.55 -6.82
C THR A 45 0.96 0.19 -6.22
N ILE A 46 1.81 -0.26 -5.31
CA ILE A 46 1.64 -1.46 -4.49
C ILE A 46 1.45 -0.99 -3.06
N ILE A 47 0.29 -1.28 -2.47
CA ILE A 47 -0.01 -1.01 -1.06
C ILE A 47 -0.01 -2.34 -0.33
N LYS A 48 0.87 -2.47 0.66
CA LYS A 48 0.95 -3.63 1.53
C LYS A 48 0.41 -3.27 2.92
N LYS A 49 -0.49 -4.07 3.47
CA LYS A 49 -0.98 -3.87 4.85
C LYS A 49 0.04 -4.43 5.85
N LEU A 50 0.44 -3.60 6.81
CA LEU A 50 1.42 -3.96 7.83
C LEU A 50 0.75 -4.71 8.99
N PRO A 51 1.41 -5.72 9.56
CA PRO A 51 0.96 -6.31 10.81
C PRO A 51 1.05 -5.28 11.94
N PRO A 52 0.21 -5.39 12.99
CA PRO A 52 0.32 -4.56 14.17
C PRO A 52 1.73 -4.66 14.75
N SER A 53 2.27 -3.52 15.18
CA SER A 53 3.60 -3.41 15.80
C SER A 53 3.78 -4.28 17.05
N THR A 54 2.68 -4.79 17.64
CA THR A 54 2.68 -5.77 18.73
C THR A 54 3.06 -7.19 18.31
N LEU A 55 2.95 -7.54 17.02
CA LEU A 55 3.27 -8.88 16.49
C LEU A 55 4.75 -9.04 16.08
N LEU A 56 5.51 -7.94 16.00
CA LEU A 56 6.92 -7.94 15.57
C LEU A 56 7.93 -8.13 16.73
N LYS A 57 7.45 -8.41 17.96
CA LYS A 57 8.27 -8.47 19.18
C LYS A 57 8.73 -9.88 19.61
N ASN A 58 8.62 -10.89 18.75
CA ASN A 58 9.06 -12.27 19.06
C ASN A 58 10.26 -12.68 18.20
#